data_AF-A0A9X0YKE5-F1
#
_entry.id   AF-A0A9X0YKE5-F1
#
_cell.length_a   1.000
_cell.length_b   1.000
_cell.length_c   1.000
_cell.angle_alpha   90.00
_cell.angle_beta   90.00
_cell.angle_gamma   90.00
#
_symmetry.space_group_name_H-M   'P 1'
#
loop_
_entity.id
_entity.type
_entity.pdbx_description
1 polymer ?
#
loop_
_entity_poly.entity_id
_entity_poly.type
_entity_poly.pdbx_seq_one_letter_code
_entity_poly.pdbx_strand_id
1 'polypeptide(L)'
;MKKILIVSIILLVCGLSVMVIFFYTLSTPKYKDVSKEEPFVEIVNKKLTTKRHIQILKDPDTPIHADYSYHLEDGNTFGMDSGLEIIAEIPIGTEITIDKSELHTGRVSGTTTAYLFGTIHLENTQQTYAFQYSWGHYHTLYEDTPYWTFDLAFWQDTALANKYIIAVP
;
A
#
# COMPACT_ATOMS: atom_id res chain seq x y z
N MET A 1 -3.21 -29.33 48.40
CA MET A 1 -3.54 -29.70 47.01
C MET A 1 -4.35 -28.62 46.28
N LYS A 2 -5.54 -28.21 46.74
CA LYS A 2 -6.36 -27.16 46.08
C LYS A 2 -5.62 -25.84 45.80
N LYS A 3 -4.81 -25.35 46.74
CA LYS A 3 -4.02 -24.12 46.57
C LYS A 3 -2.95 -24.23 45.47
N ILE A 4 -2.31 -25.39 45.35
CA ILE A 4 -1.29 -25.67 44.32
C ILE A 4 -1.97 -25.73 42.94
N LEU A 5 -3.12 -26.41 42.85
CA LEU A 5 -3.91 -26.49 41.62
C LEU A 5 -4.33 -25.09 41.12
N ILE A 6 -4.80 -24.22 42.02
CA ILE A 6 -5.20 -22.84 41.67
C ILE A 6 -4.00 -22.05 41.14
N VAL A 7 -2.84 -22.13 41.78
CA VAL A 7 -1.61 -21.44 41.32
C VAL A 7 -1.17 -21.97 39.95
N SER A 8 -1.23 -23.29 39.73
CA SER A 8 -0.91 -23.90 38.43
C SER A 8 -1.87 -23.43 37.33
N ILE A 9 -3.17 -23.33 37.61
CA ILE A 9 -4.16 -22.81 36.64
C ILE A 9 -3.89 -21.34 36.32
N ILE A 10 -3.59 -20.51 37.34
CA ILE A 10 -3.27 -19.09 37.13
C ILE A 10 -2.03 -18.94 36.24
N LEU A 11 -0.97 -19.72 36.49
CA LEU A 11 0.24 -19.72 35.68
C LEU A 11 -0.03 -20.15 34.24
N LEU A 12 -0.85 -21.18 34.03
CA LEU A 12 -1.23 -21.64 32.69
C LEU A 12 -2.00 -20.56 31.93
N VAL A 13 -3.00 -19.94 32.56
CA VAL A 13 -3.79 -18.85 31.96
C VAL A 13 -2.91 -17.66 31.65
N CYS A 14 -2.04 -17.22 32.57
CA CYS A 14 -1.07 -16.15 32.30
C CYS A 14 -0.15 -16.49 31.13
N GLY A 15 0.38 -17.71 31.07
CA GLY A 15 1.23 -18.15 29.97
C GLY A 15 0.51 -18.12 28.61
N LEU A 16 -0.73 -18.62 28.56
CA LEU A 16 -1.59 -18.56 27.38
C LEU A 16 -1.91 -17.11 26.98
N SER A 17 -2.23 -16.24 27.93
CA SER A 17 -2.50 -14.83 27.66
C SER A 17 -1.30 -14.11 27.07
N VAL A 18 -0.10 -14.32 27.62
CA VAL A 18 1.14 -13.75 27.06
C VAL A 18 1.40 -14.26 25.66
N MET A 19 1.19 -15.55 25.41
CA MET A 19 1.34 -16.13 24.08
C MET A 19 0.36 -15.51 23.07
N VAL A 20 -0.91 -15.34 23.45
CA VAL A 20 -1.93 -14.69 22.59
C VAL A 20 -1.55 -13.24 22.29
N ILE A 21 -1.10 -12.47 23.29
CA ILE A 21 -0.66 -11.08 23.09
C ILE A 21 0.56 -11.03 22.17
N PHE A 22 1.52 -11.94 22.35
CA PHE A 22 2.70 -12.03 21.51
C PHE A 22 2.32 -12.29 20.04
N PHE A 23 1.49 -13.30 19.78
CA PHE A 23 1.00 -13.55 18.42
C PHE A 23 0.16 -12.41 17.86
N TYR A 24 -0.66 -11.75 18.68
CA TYR A 24 -1.42 -10.58 18.27
C TYR A 24 -0.50 -9.46 17.78
N THR A 25 0.50 -9.08 18.58
CA THR A 25 1.45 -8.01 18.24
C THR A 25 2.32 -8.33 17.02
N LEU A 26 2.70 -9.59 16.82
CA LEU A 26 3.40 -10.02 15.60
C LEU A 26 2.48 -10.06 14.38
N SER A 27 1.18 -10.31 14.58
CA SER A 27 0.21 -10.46 13.51
C SER A 27 -0.51 -9.16 13.17
N THR A 28 -0.29 -8.05 13.86
CA THR A 28 -0.89 -6.76 13.49
C THR A 28 -0.12 -6.15 12.33
N PRO A 29 -0.77 -5.82 11.20
CA PRO A 29 -0.10 -5.15 10.09
C PRO A 29 0.49 -3.83 10.56
N LYS A 30 1.72 -3.57 10.13
CA LYS A 30 2.41 -2.33 10.43
C LYS A 30 2.37 -1.44 9.21
N TYR A 31 2.09 -0.18 9.46
CA TYR A 31 2.10 0.84 8.44
C TYR A 31 2.89 2.05 8.91
N LYS A 32 3.44 2.79 7.96
CA LYS A 32 4.18 4.03 8.19
C LYS A 32 3.82 5.02 7.10
N ASP A 33 3.44 6.22 7.50
CA ASP A 33 3.29 7.35 6.58
C ASP A 33 4.66 7.79 6.08
N VAL A 34 4.83 7.79 4.76
CA VAL A 34 6.06 8.20 4.06
C VAL A 34 5.81 9.36 3.10
N SER A 35 4.69 10.06 3.24
CA SER A 35 4.28 11.18 2.39
C SER A 35 5.27 12.35 2.37
N LYS A 36 6.16 12.44 3.37
CA LYS A 36 7.19 13.48 3.50
C LYS A 36 8.59 12.99 3.13
N GLU A 37 8.73 11.74 2.72
CA GLU A 37 9.99 11.15 2.30
C GLU A 37 10.11 11.20 0.77
N GLU A 38 11.34 11.27 0.25
CA GLU A 38 11.60 11.18 -1.18
C GLU A 38 11.34 9.74 -1.69
N PRO A 39 10.74 9.53 -2.87
CA PRO A 39 10.29 10.54 -3.85
C PRO A 39 8.84 11.02 -3.63
N PHE A 40 8.16 10.54 -2.59
CA PHE A 40 6.73 10.79 -2.38
C PHE A 40 6.40 12.27 -2.13
N VAL A 41 7.31 13.01 -1.48
CA VAL A 41 7.15 14.44 -1.21
C VAL A 41 6.98 15.28 -2.48
N GLU A 42 7.53 14.83 -3.61
CA GLU A 42 7.42 15.51 -4.90
C GLU A 42 6.04 15.35 -5.55
N ILE A 43 5.27 14.32 -5.16
CA ILE A 43 4.00 13.97 -5.80
C ILE A 43 2.79 14.16 -4.89
N VAL A 44 2.96 14.06 -3.57
CA VAL A 44 1.87 14.18 -2.60
C VAL A 44 1.35 15.62 -2.55
N ASN A 45 0.02 15.76 -2.55
CA ASN A 45 -0.73 17.02 -2.63
C ASN A 45 -0.34 17.90 -3.84
N LYS A 46 0.15 17.27 -4.92
CA LYS A 46 0.39 17.92 -6.20
C LYS A 46 -0.65 17.47 -7.21
N LYS A 47 -0.98 18.38 -8.14
CA LYS A 47 -1.73 18.02 -9.33
C LYS A 47 -0.78 17.30 -10.30
N LEU A 48 -1.11 16.05 -10.62
CA LEU A 48 -0.40 15.27 -11.63
C LEU A 48 -1.35 15.03 -12.80
N THR A 49 -0.77 14.68 -13.95
CA THR A 49 -1.54 14.42 -15.17
C THR A 49 -1.19 13.03 -15.68
N THR A 50 -2.20 12.24 -16.02
CA THR A 50 -2.00 10.92 -16.60
C THR A 50 -1.32 11.01 -17.97
N LYS A 51 -0.30 10.19 -18.20
CA LYS A 51 0.46 10.11 -19.44
C LYS A 51 0.24 8.83 -20.22
N ARG A 52 -0.54 7.92 -19.64
CA ARG A 52 -1.00 6.67 -20.26
C ARG A 52 -2.45 6.41 -19.86
N HIS A 53 -3.08 5.52 -20.63
CA HIS A 53 -4.38 5.00 -20.28
C HIS A 53 -4.28 4.19 -19.00
N ILE A 54 -5.19 4.43 -18.06
CA ILE A 54 -5.28 3.68 -16.79
C ILE A 54 -6.73 3.26 -16.55
N GLN A 55 -6.94 2.30 -15.67
CA GLN A 55 -8.24 1.77 -15.33
C GLN A 55 -8.47 1.88 -13.83
N ILE A 56 -9.71 2.16 -13.45
CA ILE A 56 -10.19 2.03 -12.08
C ILE A 56 -10.90 0.69 -11.98
N LEU A 57 -10.35 -0.18 -11.16
CA LEU A 57 -10.86 -1.53 -10.92
C LEU A 57 -11.52 -1.60 -9.55
N LYS A 58 -12.51 -2.48 -9.43
CA LYS A 58 -12.95 -2.92 -8.11
C LYS A 58 -11.95 -3.94 -7.58
N ASP A 59 -11.27 -3.58 -6.49
CA ASP A 59 -10.32 -4.49 -5.86
C ASP A 59 -11.06 -5.75 -5.37
N PRO A 60 -10.62 -6.97 -5.74
CA PRO A 60 -11.18 -8.20 -5.19
C PRO A 60 -10.90 -8.35 -3.68
N ASP A 61 -9.84 -7.72 -3.18
CA ASP A 61 -9.43 -7.77 -1.78
C ASP A 61 -10.06 -6.62 -0.97
N THR A 62 -9.96 -6.73 0.36
CA THR A 62 -10.42 -5.65 1.25
C THR A 62 -9.49 -4.45 1.09
N PRO A 63 -10.02 -3.24 0.81
CA PRO A 63 -9.19 -2.06 0.65
C PRO A 63 -8.45 -1.75 1.94
N ILE A 64 -7.24 -1.21 1.81
CA ILE A 64 -6.39 -0.88 2.98
C ILE A 64 -7.08 0.17 3.85
N HIS A 65 -7.71 1.15 3.19
CA HIS A 65 -8.53 2.17 3.82
C HIS A 65 -9.91 2.15 3.18
N ALA A 66 -10.96 2.18 4.00
CA ALA A 66 -12.34 2.19 3.50
C ALA A 66 -12.62 3.38 2.56
N ASP A 67 -11.95 4.50 2.80
CA ASP A 67 -12.10 5.72 1.99
C ASP A 67 -11.47 5.61 0.58
N TYR A 68 -10.61 4.62 0.35
CA TYR A 68 -9.92 4.37 -0.93
C TYR A 68 -10.29 2.98 -1.45
N SER A 69 -11.56 2.83 -1.85
CA SER A 69 -12.17 1.54 -2.17
C SER A 69 -11.81 0.96 -3.54
N TYR A 70 -11.14 1.72 -4.41
CA TYR A 70 -10.83 1.29 -5.77
C TYR A 70 -9.34 1.05 -5.98
N HIS A 71 -8.99 0.13 -6.87
CA HIS A 71 -7.61 -0.07 -7.31
C HIS A 71 -7.38 0.67 -8.63
N LEU A 72 -6.24 1.35 -8.75
CA LEU A 72 -5.79 1.95 -10.01
C LEU A 72 -4.83 1.00 -10.71
N GLU A 73 -5.17 0.61 -11.93
CA GLU A 73 -4.35 -0.26 -12.78
C GLU A 73 -3.76 0.55 -13.95
N ASP A 74 -2.45 0.47 -14.11
CA ASP A 74 -1.70 1.12 -15.19
C ASP A 74 -0.93 0.14 -16.10
N GLY A 75 -1.16 -1.15 -15.91
CA GLY A 75 -0.52 -2.26 -16.60
C GLY A 75 0.59 -2.94 -15.78
N ASN A 76 1.03 -2.36 -14.66
CA ASN A 76 2.13 -2.89 -13.86
C ASN A 76 1.69 -3.83 -12.74
N THR A 77 0.40 -3.88 -12.38
CA THR A 77 -0.10 -4.68 -11.26
C THR A 77 -0.77 -5.98 -11.72
N PHE A 78 -2.10 -6.02 -11.78
CA PHE A 78 -2.86 -7.16 -12.28
C PHE A 78 -2.78 -7.28 -13.81
N GLY A 79 -2.43 -6.19 -14.48
CA GLY A 79 -2.44 -6.08 -15.93
C GLY A 79 -3.82 -5.68 -16.47
N MET A 80 -3.83 -5.07 -17.65
CA MET A 80 -5.03 -4.48 -18.27
C MET A 80 -6.11 -5.52 -18.64
N ASP A 81 -5.72 -6.79 -18.80
CA ASP A 81 -6.61 -7.90 -19.17
C ASP A 81 -6.84 -8.88 -17.99
N SER A 82 -6.74 -8.39 -16.75
CA SER A 82 -6.86 -9.20 -15.52
C SER A 82 -8.21 -9.91 -15.34
N GLY A 83 -9.24 -9.54 -16.12
CA GLY A 83 -10.59 -10.06 -15.99
C GLY A 83 -11.35 -9.52 -14.77
N LEU A 84 -10.77 -8.55 -14.05
CA LEU A 84 -11.41 -7.84 -12.96
C LEU A 84 -12.47 -6.86 -13.48
N GLU A 85 -13.41 -6.50 -12.60
CA GLU A 85 -14.48 -5.55 -12.92
C GLU A 85 -13.88 -4.14 -13.11
N ILE A 86 -13.88 -3.67 -14.37
CA ILE A 86 -13.48 -2.31 -14.73
C ILE A 86 -14.65 -1.37 -14.43
N ILE A 87 -14.44 -0.45 -13.50
CA ILE A 87 -15.42 0.55 -13.08
C ILE A 87 -15.35 1.79 -13.97
N ALA A 88 -14.14 2.21 -14.33
CA ALA A 88 -13.92 3.33 -15.23
C ALA A 88 -12.62 3.18 -16.02
N GLU A 89 -12.65 3.63 -17.26
CA GLU A 89 -11.47 3.86 -18.08
C GLU A 89 -11.08 5.33 -17.98
N ILE A 90 -9.81 5.59 -17.76
CA ILE A 90 -9.29 6.93 -17.52
C ILE A 90 -8.41 7.33 -18.72
N PRO A 91 -8.79 8.40 -19.44
CA PRO A 91 -8.02 8.86 -20.57
C PRO A 91 -6.70 9.52 -20.15
N ILE A 92 -5.77 9.59 -21.10
CA ILE A 92 -4.55 10.39 -21.01
C ILE A 92 -4.93 11.86 -20.85
N GLY A 93 -4.19 12.60 -20.02
CA GLY A 93 -4.45 14.01 -19.76
C GLY A 93 -5.39 14.27 -18.58
N THR A 94 -5.83 13.23 -17.86
CA THR A 94 -6.70 13.38 -16.69
C THR A 94 -5.90 13.89 -15.49
N GLU A 95 -6.44 14.87 -14.77
CA GLU A 95 -5.85 15.35 -13.52
C GLU A 95 -6.09 14.35 -12.37
N ILE A 96 -5.03 14.09 -11.60
CA ILE A 96 -5.07 13.26 -10.40
C ILE A 96 -4.43 14.01 -9.24
N THR A 97 -4.82 13.66 -8.03
CA THR A 97 -4.14 14.12 -6.81
C THR A 97 -3.80 12.91 -5.95
N ILE A 98 -2.56 12.82 -5.49
CA ILE A 98 -2.14 11.85 -4.48
C ILE A 98 -2.24 12.53 -3.12
N ASP A 99 -3.08 12.01 -2.23
CA ASP A 99 -3.36 12.61 -0.93
C ASP A 99 -2.29 12.24 0.09
N LYS A 100 -1.84 10.97 0.07
CA LYS A 100 -0.85 10.41 0.98
C LYS A 100 -0.16 9.18 0.41
N SER A 101 0.97 8.82 1.01
CA SER A 101 1.69 7.57 0.75
C SER A 101 2.02 6.84 2.05
N GLU A 102 1.85 5.53 2.04
CA GLU A 102 2.13 4.67 3.20
C GLU A 102 2.89 3.42 2.78
N LEU A 103 3.82 2.98 3.62
CA LEU A 103 4.41 1.64 3.54
C LEU A 103 3.60 0.67 4.38
N HIS A 104 3.30 -0.50 3.84
CA HIS A 104 2.55 -1.56 4.52
C HIS A 104 3.34 -2.87 4.51
N THR A 105 3.61 -3.42 5.69
CA THR A 105 4.36 -4.68 5.85
C THR A 105 3.39 -5.85 6.07
N GLY A 106 3.43 -6.82 5.16
CA GLY A 106 2.62 -8.03 5.21
C GLY A 106 2.94 -8.92 6.41
N ARG A 107 1.88 -9.48 7.02
CA ARG A 107 1.91 -10.22 8.30
C ARG A 107 2.81 -11.46 8.32
N VAL A 108 2.85 -12.19 7.20
CA VAL A 108 3.50 -13.51 7.11
C VAL A 108 4.70 -13.45 6.16
N SER A 109 4.58 -12.73 5.05
CA SER A 109 5.66 -12.62 4.07
C SER A 109 6.78 -11.68 4.51
N GLY A 110 6.50 -10.72 5.39
CA GLY A 110 7.42 -9.62 5.71
C GLY A 110 7.65 -8.67 4.52
N THR A 111 6.96 -8.86 3.39
CA THR A 111 7.04 -7.98 2.23
C THR A 111 6.46 -6.63 2.58
N THR A 112 7.22 -5.57 2.30
CA THR A 112 6.74 -4.19 2.41
C THR A 112 6.34 -3.69 1.04
N THR A 113 5.13 -3.14 0.94
CA THR A 113 4.62 -2.51 -0.28
C THR A 113 4.38 -1.03 -0.02
N ALA A 114 4.81 -0.18 -0.96
CA ALA A 114 4.50 1.24 -0.94
C ALA A 114 3.19 1.49 -1.67
N TYR A 115 2.23 2.07 -0.96
CA TYR A 115 0.92 2.45 -1.49
C TYR A 115 0.80 3.96 -1.60
N LEU A 116 0.23 4.40 -2.72
CA LEU A 116 -0.26 5.75 -2.94
C LEU A 116 -1.78 5.72 -2.82
N PHE A 117 -2.31 6.70 -2.10
CA PHE A 117 -3.73 6.91 -1.96
C PHE A 117 -4.08 8.25 -2.56
N GLY A 118 -5.06 8.27 -3.46
CA GLY A 118 -5.38 9.48 -4.20
C GLY A 118 -6.80 9.50 -4.72
N THR A 119 -7.09 10.58 -5.43
CA THR A 119 -8.38 10.81 -6.06
C THR A 119 -8.20 11.19 -7.51
N ILE A 120 -9.14 10.73 -8.33
CA ILE A 120 -9.26 11.11 -9.74
C ILE A 120 -10.66 11.63 -10.01
N HIS A 121 -10.73 12.79 -10.67
CA HIS A 121 -11.99 13.41 -11.05
C HIS A 121 -12.17 13.32 -12.57
N LEU A 122 -13.26 12.69 -12.99
CA LEU A 122 -13.63 12.56 -14.39
C LEU A 122 -14.64 13.66 -14.75
N GLU A 123 -14.20 14.66 -15.52
CA GLU A 123 -15.05 15.79 -15.92
C GLU A 123 -16.26 15.35 -16.77
N ASN A 124 -16.08 14.32 -17.59
CA ASN A 124 -17.12 13.80 -18.49
C ASN A 124 -18.29 13.15 -17.75
N THR A 125 -18.04 12.50 -16.60
CA THR A 125 -19.06 11.83 -15.79
C THR A 125 -19.40 12.60 -14.51
N GLN A 126 -18.62 13.63 -14.17
CA GLN A 126 -18.62 14.31 -12.87
C GLN A 126 -18.43 13.37 -11.68
N GLN A 127 -17.80 12.21 -11.91
CA GLN A 127 -17.54 11.23 -10.87
C GLN A 127 -16.11 11.38 -10.34
N THR A 128 -15.97 11.16 -9.04
CA THR A 128 -14.68 11.11 -8.36
C THR A 128 -14.46 9.71 -7.81
N TYR A 129 -13.29 9.15 -8.09
CA TYR A 129 -12.88 7.84 -7.58
C TYR A 129 -11.70 8.02 -6.64
N ALA A 130 -11.83 7.49 -5.43
CA ALA A 130 -10.73 7.40 -4.47
C ALA A 130 -10.05 6.03 -4.64
N PHE A 131 -8.76 6.04 -4.96
CA PHE A 131 -8.02 4.85 -5.35
C PHE A 131 -6.80 4.58 -4.47
N GLN A 132 -6.41 3.31 -4.46
CA GLN A 132 -5.10 2.84 -4.02
C GLN A 132 -4.26 2.38 -5.24
N TYR A 133 -2.95 2.61 -5.18
CA TYR A 133 -2.00 2.21 -6.21
C TYR A 133 -0.69 1.80 -5.55
N SER A 134 -0.12 0.65 -5.93
CA SER A 134 1.20 0.26 -5.45
C SER A 134 2.29 0.83 -6.35
N TRP A 135 3.35 1.39 -5.76
CA TRP A 135 4.43 1.98 -6.54
C TRP A 135 5.79 1.74 -5.91
N GLY A 136 6.64 1.01 -6.62
CA GLY A 136 8.02 0.75 -6.25
C GLY A 136 8.26 -0.63 -5.66
N HIS A 137 9.53 -0.97 -5.59
CA HIS A 137 10.03 -2.28 -5.20
C HIS A 137 11.07 -2.15 -4.11
N TYR A 138 10.89 -2.92 -3.03
CA TYR A 138 11.82 -2.96 -1.93
C TYR A 138 12.84 -4.09 -2.10
N HIS A 139 14.11 -3.71 -2.23
CA HIS A 139 15.23 -4.62 -2.40
C HIS A 139 15.91 -4.84 -1.05
N THR A 140 15.80 -6.06 -0.54
CA THR A 140 16.38 -6.45 0.75
C THR A 140 17.22 -7.72 0.67
N LEU A 141 17.02 -8.57 -0.33
CA LEU A 141 17.77 -9.81 -0.46
C LEU A 141 19.17 -9.50 -0.99
N TYR A 142 20.19 -9.97 -0.26
CA TYR A 142 21.61 -9.80 -0.61
C TYR A 142 22.12 -8.35 -0.63
N GLU A 143 21.43 -7.43 0.06
CA GLU A 143 21.80 -6.03 0.15
C GLU A 143 22.23 -5.67 1.57
N ASP A 144 23.42 -5.09 1.73
CA ASP A 144 23.91 -4.61 3.03
C ASP A 144 23.07 -3.44 3.57
N THR A 145 22.51 -2.63 2.65
CA THR A 145 21.60 -1.52 2.96
C THR A 145 20.39 -1.65 2.04
N PRO A 146 19.24 -2.14 2.56
CA PRO A 146 18.02 -2.24 1.77
C PRO A 146 17.58 -0.89 1.21
N TYR A 147 16.99 -0.91 0.01
CA TYR A 147 16.56 0.31 -0.69
C TYR A 147 15.32 0.06 -1.54
N TRP A 148 14.70 1.16 -1.96
CA TRP A 148 13.60 1.21 -2.89
C TRP A 148 14.06 1.65 -4.27
N THR A 149 13.46 1.05 -5.29
CA THR A 149 13.46 1.57 -6.66
C THR A 149 12.03 1.80 -7.10
N PHE A 150 11.82 2.74 -8.01
CA PHE A 150 10.48 3.13 -8.46
C PHE A 150 10.40 3.05 -9.97
N ASP A 151 9.51 2.20 -10.45
CA ASP A 151 9.27 2.03 -11.88
C ASP A 151 8.56 3.23 -12.47
N LEU A 152 8.52 3.27 -13.81
CA LEU A 152 7.87 4.33 -14.56
C LEU A 152 6.38 4.37 -14.27
N ALA A 153 5.97 5.35 -13.46
CA ALA A 153 4.60 5.54 -13.08
C ALA A 153 3.76 6.17 -14.21
N PHE A 154 2.44 6.03 -14.11
CA PHE A 154 1.50 6.52 -15.10
C PHE A 154 1.45 8.05 -15.28
N TRP A 155 2.05 8.83 -14.35
CA TRP A 155 2.20 10.29 -14.46
C TRP A 155 3.60 10.74 -14.94
N GLN A 156 4.54 9.81 -15.13
CA GLN A 156 5.94 10.11 -15.45
C GLN A 156 6.25 9.88 -16.94
N ASP A 157 7.20 10.66 -17.47
CA ASP A 157 7.79 10.41 -18.81
C ASP A 157 8.98 9.43 -18.73
N THR A 158 9.71 9.45 -17.61
CA THR A 158 10.90 8.64 -17.36
C THR A 158 10.87 8.10 -15.93
N ALA A 159 11.36 6.87 -15.75
CA ALA A 159 11.44 6.24 -14.44
C ALA A 159 12.44 6.97 -13.54
N LEU A 160 12.28 6.84 -12.23
CA LEU A 160 13.25 7.35 -11.28
C LEU A 160 14.52 6.49 -11.33
N ALA A 161 15.68 7.12 -11.52
CA ALA A 161 16.96 6.42 -11.65
C ALA A 161 17.64 6.13 -10.30
N ASN A 162 17.18 6.77 -9.22
CA ASN A 162 17.83 6.71 -7.92
C ASN A 162 17.36 5.52 -7.09
N LYS A 163 18.25 5.08 -6.18
CA LYS A 163 17.89 4.21 -5.05
C LYS A 163 17.50 5.08 -3.86
N TYR A 164 16.42 4.71 -3.17
CA TYR A 164 15.90 5.46 -2.03
C TYR A 164 15.99 4.62 -0.76
N ILE A 165 16.60 5.15 0.29
CA ILE A 165 16.71 4.47 1.58
C ILE A 165 15.61 5.02 2.48
N ILE A 166 14.51 4.27 2.58
CA ILE A 166 13.29 4.61 3.32
C ILE A 166 13.07 3.52 4.35
N ALA A 167 13.02 3.90 5.63
CA ALA A 167 12.85 2.93 6.71
C ALA A 167 11.45 2.31 6.66
N VAL A 168 11.39 0.97 6.70
CA VAL A 168 10.15 0.18 6.71
C VAL A 168 9.52 0.10 8.13
N PRO A 169 8.19 -0.13 8.23
CA PRO A 169 7.46 -0.26 9.51
C PRO A 169 7.87 -1.46 10.40
#